data_AF-A0A0N4WVQ4-F1
#
_entry.id   AF-A0A0N4WVQ4-F1
#
_cell.length_a   1.000
_cell.length_b   1.000
_cell.length_c   1.000
_cell.angle_alpha   90.00
_cell.angle_beta   90.00
_cell.angle_gamma   90.00
#
_symmetry.space_group_name_H-M   'P 1'
#
loop_
_entity.id
_entity.type
_entity.pdbx_description
1 polymer ?
#
loop_
_entity_poly.entity_id
_entity_poly.type
_entity_poly.pdbx_seq_one_letter_code
_entity_poly.pdbx_strand_id
1 'polypeptide(L)' 'MLEANTGTSLETQIVQGQLGDTISVGCDQVPNELQRKACRLTLDDNFGLFFQNFLEQPGTSVEDFCKSMGYC' A
#
# COMPACT_ATOMS: atom_id res chain seq x y z
N MET A 1 -17.71 25.18 18.66
CA MET A 1 -16.57 24.23 18.69
C MET A 1 -16.67 23.35 17.47
N LEU A 2 -15.91 23.67 16.43
CA LEU A 2 -15.71 22.83 15.23
C LEU A 2 -14.46 23.40 14.55
N GLU A 3 -13.29 22.91 14.96
CA GLU A 3 -12.06 23.07 14.18
C GLU A 3 -11.85 21.74 13.46
N ALA A 4 -12.21 21.71 12.17
CA ALA A 4 -11.84 20.61 11.30
C ALA A 4 -10.35 20.80 10.94
N ASN A 5 -9.51 19.92 11.46
CA ASN A 5 -8.10 19.84 11.13
C ASN A 5 -7.93 19.36 9.68
N THR A 6 -7.85 20.29 8.73
CA THR A 6 -7.75 20.00 7.28
C THR A 6 -6.31 19.76 6.79
N GLY A 7 -5.30 19.85 7.68
CA GLY A 7 -3.89 19.69 7.31
C GLY A 7 -3.47 18.25 7.02
N THR A 8 -4.02 17.26 7.75
CA THR A 8 -3.61 15.86 7.66
C THR A 8 -4.27 15.08 6.51
N SER A 9 -5.45 15.49 6.04
CA SER A 9 -6.21 14.67 5.06
C SER A 9 -5.63 14.71 3.63
N LEU A 10 -5.12 15.85 3.17
CA LEU A 10 -4.63 15.99 1.79
C LEU A 10 -3.26 15.34 1.62
N GLU A 11 -2.37 15.52 2.60
CA GLU A 11 -1.05 14.89 2.61
C GLU A 11 -1.15 13.36 2.64
N THR A 12 -2.05 12.81 3.45
CA THR A 12 -2.32 11.37 3.47
C THR A 12 -2.84 10.85 2.13
N GLN A 13 -3.71 11.58 1.43
CA GLN A 13 -4.19 11.20 0.09
C GLN A 13 -3.06 11.22 -0.95
N ILE A 14 -2.15 12.20 -0.90
CA ILE A 14 -1.00 12.27 -1.79
C ILE A 14 -0.06 11.09 -1.54
N VAL A 15 0.27 10.81 -0.27
CA VAL A 15 1.13 9.67 0.10
C VAL A 15 0.49 8.34 -0.31
N GLN A 16 -0.84 8.21 -0.13
CA GLN A 16 -1.59 7.05 -0.59
C GLN A 16 -1.46 6.86 -2.11
N GLY A 17 -1.69 7.90 -2.90
CA GLY A 17 -1.55 7.81 -4.36
C GLY A 17 -0.13 7.43 -4.78
N GLN A 18 0.87 8.13 -4.26
CA GLN A 18 2.28 7.88 -4.59
C GLN A 18 2.74 6.46 -4.21
N LEU A 19 2.30 5.95 -3.06
CA LEU A 19 2.62 4.59 -2.64
C LEU A 19 1.98 3.55 -3.57
N GLY A 20 0.71 3.74 -3.92
CA GLY A 20 0.00 2.87 -4.86
C GLY A 20 0.67 2.84 -6.23
N ASP A 21 1.06 4.00 -6.75
CA ASP A 21 1.78 4.13 -8.02
C ASP A 21 3.16 3.44 -7.98
N THR A 22 3.88 3.56 -6.87
CA THR A 22 5.20 2.95 -6.72
C THR A 22 5.11 1.42 -6.70
N ILE A 23 4.16 0.85 -5.93
CA ILE A 23 3.98 -0.60 -5.86
C ILE A 23 3.47 -1.14 -7.20
N SER A 24 2.57 -0.39 -7.84
CA SER A 24 2.08 -0.66 -9.20
C SER A 24 3.22 -0.84 -10.20
N VAL A 25 4.15 0.10 -10.25
CA VAL A 25 5.35 0.00 -11.12
C VAL A 25 6.19 -1.22 -10.73
N GLY A 26 6.33 -1.52 -9.44
CA GLY A 26 7.00 -2.72 -8.96
C GLY A 26 6.35 -4.01 -9.48
N CYS A 27 5.01 -4.11 -9.45
CA CYS A 27 4.28 -5.24 -10.01
C CYS A 27 4.58 -5.43 -11.50
N ASP A 28 4.63 -4.34 -12.29
CA ASP A 28 4.88 -4.43 -13.74
C ASP A 28 6.27 -4.95 -14.10
N GLN A 29 7.24 -4.81 -13.18
CA GLN A 29 8.61 -5.28 -13.35
C GLN A 29 8.77 -6.78 -13.04
N VAL A 30 7.74 -7.43 -12.47
CA VAL A 30 7.79 -8.87 -12.18
C VAL A 30 7.97 -9.66 -13.48
N PRO A 31 9.07 -10.44 -13.67
CA PRO A 31 9.38 -11.07 -14.94
C PRO A 31 8.36 -12.12 -15.37
N ASN A 32 7.79 -12.84 -14.41
CA ASN A 32 6.79 -13.87 -14.67
C ASN A 32 5.40 -13.24 -14.88
N GLU A 33 4.75 -13.54 -16.01
CA GLU A 33 3.47 -12.94 -16.38
C GLU A 33 2.34 -13.27 -15.39
N LEU A 34 2.27 -14.51 -14.91
CA LEU A 34 1.25 -14.92 -13.96
C LEU A 34 1.44 -14.20 -12.62
N GLN A 35 2.67 -14.10 -12.14
CA GLN A 35 2.99 -13.37 -10.90
C GLN A 35 2.75 -11.86 -11.04
N ARG A 36 3.05 -11.27 -12.20
CA ARG A 36 2.76 -9.87 -12.51
C ARG A 36 1.26 -9.58 -12.41
N LYS A 37 0.43 -10.41 -13.04
CA LYS A 37 -1.04 -10.31 -12.98
C LYS A 37 -1.54 -10.49 -11.55
N ALA A 38 -1.03 -11.49 -10.84
CA ALA A 38 -1.38 -11.71 -9.43
C ALA A 38 -1.01 -10.51 -8.55
N CYS A 39 0.18 -9.94 -8.73
CA CYS A 39 0.63 -8.74 -8.00
C CYS A 39 -0.33 -7.57 -8.19
N ARG A 40 -0.70 -7.29 -9.45
CA ARG A 40 -1.66 -6.22 -9.79
C ARG A 40 -3.03 -6.45 -9.16
N LEU A 41 -3.58 -7.64 -9.30
CA LEU A 41 -4.89 -8.00 -8.71
C LEU A 41 -4.86 -7.89 -7.18
N THR A 42 -3.85 -8.45 -6.53
CA THR A 42 -3.70 -8.36 -5.08
C THR A 42 -3.58 -6.92 -4.62
N LEU A 43 -2.82 -6.09 -5.34
CA LEU A 43 -2.70 -4.66 -5.04
C LEU A 43 -4.06 -3.97 -5.16
N ASP A 44 -4.77 -4.12 -6.27
CA ASP A 44 -6.06 -3.47 -6.50
C ASP A 44 -7.11 -3.86 -5.42
N ASP A 45 -7.16 -5.13 -5.04
CA ASP A 45 -8.11 -5.64 -4.05
C ASP A 45 -7.76 -5.24 -2.60
N ASN A 46 -6.47 -5.03 -2.29
CA ASN A 46 -5.99 -4.93 -0.90
C ASN A 46 -5.24 -3.63 -0.58
N PHE A 47 -5.10 -2.70 -1.53
CA PHE A 47 -4.26 -1.52 -1.33
C PHE A 47 -4.69 -0.68 -0.13
N GLY A 48 -5.99 -0.56 0.14
CA GLY A 48 -6.50 0.16 1.32
C GLY A 48 -6.01 -0.44 2.63
N LEU A 49 -6.04 -1.78 2.76
CA LEU A 49 -5.53 -2.51 3.92
C LEU A 49 -4.01 -2.40 4.03
N PHE A 50 -3.30 -2.51 2.89
CA PHE A 50 -1.85 -2.30 2.84
C PHE A 50 -1.47 -0.92 3.37
N PHE A 51 -2.16 0.13 2.89
CA PHE A 51 -1.88 1.50 3.26
C PHE A 51 -2.17 1.78 4.74
N GLN A 52 -3.28 1.26 5.28
CA GLN A 52 -3.56 1.38 6.71
C GLN A 52 -2.46 0.73 7.57
N ASN A 53 -2.08 -0.51 7.27
CA ASN A 53 -1.01 -1.20 8.01
C ASN A 53 0.34 -0.48 7.89
N PHE A 54 0.64 0.10 6.71
CA PHE A 54 1.86 0.89 6.50
C PHE A 54 1.92 2.13 7.40
N LEU A 55 0.78 2.82 7.58
CA LEU A 55 0.70 3.98 8.47
C LEU A 55 0.80 3.60 9.95
N GLU A 56 0.24 2.46 10.34
CA GLU A 56 0.23 1.98 11.72
C GLU A 56 1.59 1.40 12.15
N GLN A 57 2.38 0.90 11.20
CA GLN A 57 3.65 0.22 11.47
C GLN A 57 4.82 0.77 10.64
N PRO A 58 5.18 2.06 10.80
CA PRO A 58 6.33 2.62 10.12
C PRO A 58 7.61 1.92 10.60
N GLY A 59 8.28 1.19 9.69
CA GLY A 59 9.55 0.51 9.96
C GLY A 59 9.48 -1.00 10.19
N THR A 60 8.32 -1.62 10.03
CA THR A 60 8.18 -3.09 9.98
C THR A 60 8.92 -3.65 8.76
N SER A 61 9.62 -4.78 8.93
CA SER A 61 10.32 -5.44 7.83
C SER A 61 9.33 -5.90 6.75
N VAL A 62 9.76 -5.99 5.49
CA VAL A 62 8.88 -6.47 4.40
C VAL A 62 8.29 -7.85 4.71
N GLU A 63 9.08 -8.70 5.38
CA GLU A 63 8.65 -10.04 5.79
C GLU A 63 7.56 -10.00 6.87
N ASP A 64 7.76 -9.22 7.94
CA ASP A 64 6.78 -9.09 9.02
C ASP A 64 5.49 -8.41 8.54
N PHE A 65 5.62 -7.45 7.61
CA PHE A 65 4.50 -6.80 6.97
C PHE A 65 3.68 -7.79 6.13
N CYS A 66 4.35 -8.64 5.34
CA CYS A 66 3.68 -9.63 4.53
C CYS A 66 2.99 -10.72 5.40
N LYS A 67 3.60 -11.08 6.54
CA LYS A 67 2.99 -11.96 7.56
C LYS A 67 1.75 -11.37 8.20
N SER A 68 1.76 -10.08 8.56
CA SER A 68 0.59 -9.44 9.17
C SER A 68 -0.62 -9.41 8.22
N MET A 69 -0.35 -9.41 6.92
CA MET A 69 -1.36 -9.45 5.86
C MET A 69 -1.79 -10.88 5.48
N GLY A 70 -1.13 -11.93 5.98
CA GLY A 70 -1.42 -13.34 5.67
C GLY A 70 -1.01 -13.76 4.25
N TYR A 71 -0.09 -13.04 3.61
CA TYR A 71 0.42 -13.36 2.27
C TYR A 71 1.71 -14.19 2.29
N CYS A 72 2.34 -14.24 3.45
CA CYS A 72 3.39 -15.15 3.87
C CYS A 72 3.24 -15.36 5.40
#